data_AF-A0A6C1B1K4-F1
#
_entry.id   AF-A0A6C1B1K4-F1
#
_cell.length_a   1.000
_cell.length_b   1.000
_cell.length_c   1.000
_cell.angle_alpha   90.00
_cell.angle_beta   90.00
_cell.angle_gamma   90.00
#
_symmetry.space_group_name_H-M   'P 1'
#
loop_
_entity.id
_entity.type
_entity.pdbx_description
1 polymer ?
#
loop_
_entity_poly.entity_id
_entity_poly.type
_entity_poly.pdbx_seq_one_letter_code
_entity_poly.pdbx_strand_id
1 'polypeptide(L)'
;MTTTAPPSLFGDTRRPTTADTATPSPHGLVDLLYDGFYMVFLLKNRKAPSDADRFTTQIQKFLADFERRAQKRHFAPEDIFDAKYAFCATVDEAILSSRLSIRDAWERRPLQLTLFGDQLAGEHFFDKLETARNGGARRIDALEVFQMCLLIGFQGKYLLEGPEKLAYLTAQLGEQITHIKGKRGGFAPHWEIPDRVAHALKRELPVWALASILALGGLIGYLGLRYVLDGATRKTLAPYAGIVQLAPRAPTLTITLP
;
A
#
# COMPACT_ATOMS: atom_id res chain seq x y z
N MET A 1 -39.35 -52.56 -2.84
CA MET A 1 -38.09 -52.92 -3.52
C MET A 1 -37.55 -51.65 -4.15
N THR A 2 -36.63 -50.97 -3.46
CA THR A 2 -36.05 -49.69 -3.85
C THR A 2 -34.74 -49.92 -4.60
N THR A 3 -34.75 -49.71 -5.91
CA THR A 3 -33.55 -49.86 -6.74
C THR A 3 -32.73 -48.57 -6.68
N THR A 4 -31.63 -48.61 -5.92
CA THR A 4 -30.60 -47.56 -5.87
C THR A 4 -29.83 -47.58 -7.19
N ALA A 5 -29.95 -46.51 -7.98
CA ALA A 5 -29.13 -46.32 -9.18
C ALA A 5 -27.71 -45.83 -8.79
N PRO A 6 -26.65 -46.31 -9.44
CA PRO A 6 -25.28 -45.87 -9.17
C PRO A 6 -25.04 -44.43 -9.68
N PRO A 7 -24.18 -43.64 -9.02
CA PRO A 7 -23.88 -42.27 -9.42
C PRO A 7 -23.13 -42.23 -10.76
N SER A 8 -23.73 -41.59 -11.77
CA SER A 8 -23.11 -41.33 -13.06
C SER A 8 -22.00 -40.28 -12.92
N LEU A 9 -20.80 -40.61 -13.40
CA LEU A 9 -19.62 -39.73 -13.48
C LEU A 9 -19.72 -38.70 -14.62
N PHE A 10 -20.77 -38.78 -15.43
CA PHE A 10 -21.14 -37.76 -16.41
C PHE A 10 -22.42 -37.12 -15.88
N GLY A 11 -22.24 -36.02 -15.13
CA GLY A 11 -23.34 -35.23 -14.63
C GLY A 11 -24.18 -34.73 -15.80
N ASP A 12 -25.50 -34.85 -15.67
CA ASP A 12 -26.48 -34.17 -16.50
C ASP A 12 -26.20 -32.66 -16.44
N THR A 13 -25.40 -32.16 -17.38
CA THR A 13 -25.26 -30.73 -17.60
C THR A 13 -26.54 -30.25 -18.26
N ARG A 14 -27.61 -30.14 -17.47
CA ARG A 14 -28.64 -29.15 -17.76
C ARG A 14 -27.93 -27.81 -17.57
N ARG A 15 -27.30 -27.33 -18.66
CA ARG A 15 -26.70 -26.00 -18.76
C ARG A 15 -27.71 -25.04 -18.14
N PRO A 16 -27.41 -24.33 -17.05
CA PRO A 16 -28.23 -23.20 -16.70
C PRO A 16 -28.18 -22.32 -17.95
N THR A 17 -29.36 -22.07 -18.54
CA THR A 17 -29.55 -21.04 -19.55
C THR A 17 -28.71 -19.86 -19.11
N THR A 18 -27.77 -19.47 -19.95
CA THR A 18 -26.90 -18.31 -19.75
C THR A 18 -27.80 -17.10 -19.57
N ALA A 19 -28.24 -16.86 -18.34
CA ALA A 19 -28.69 -15.57 -17.89
C ALA A 19 -27.49 -14.68 -18.11
N ASP A 20 -27.69 -13.68 -18.97
CA ASP A 20 -26.77 -12.61 -19.32
C ASP A 20 -25.52 -12.59 -18.42
N THR A 21 -24.36 -12.93 -18.99
CA THR A 21 -23.12 -12.32 -18.55
C THR A 21 -23.24 -10.83 -18.88
N ALA A 22 -24.03 -10.12 -18.07
CA ALA A 22 -24.02 -8.69 -17.98
C ALA A 22 -22.60 -8.36 -17.53
N THR A 23 -21.77 -7.94 -18.49
CA THR A 23 -20.59 -7.14 -18.21
C THR A 23 -20.97 -6.17 -17.09
N PRO A 24 -20.26 -6.16 -15.94
CA PRO A 24 -20.68 -5.34 -14.81
C PRO A 24 -20.84 -3.93 -15.32
N SER A 25 -22.09 -3.45 -15.31
CA SER A 25 -22.38 -2.09 -15.75
C SER A 25 -21.58 -1.18 -14.81
N PRO A 26 -20.82 -0.19 -15.31
CA PRO A 26 -20.03 0.67 -14.44
C PRO A 26 -20.99 1.30 -13.42
N HIS A 27 -20.87 0.95 -12.15
CA HIS A 27 -21.89 1.23 -11.13
C HIS A 27 -21.68 2.60 -10.47
N GLY A 28 -20.54 3.27 -10.70
CA GLY A 28 -20.26 4.60 -10.15
C GLY A 28 -19.43 5.52 -11.06
N LEU A 29 -19.25 6.77 -10.63
CA LEU A 29 -18.46 7.77 -11.35
C LEU A 29 -16.97 7.37 -11.50
N VAL A 30 -16.43 6.63 -10.53
CA VAL A 30 -15.06 6.09 -10.59
C VAL A 30 -14.86 5.21 -11.81
N ASP A 31 -15.82 4.36 -12.14
CA ASP A 31 -15.70 3.44 -13.27
C ASP A 31 -15.75 4.18 -14.62
N LEU A 32 -16.50 5.29 -14.69
CA LEU A 32 -16.51 6.14 -15.89
C LEU A 32 -15.18 6.88 -16.09
N LEU A 33 -14.46 7.15 -15.01
CA LEU A 33 -13.14 7.80 -14.98
C LEU A 33 -11.97 6.80 -15.01
N TYR A 34 -12.23 5.50 -15.03
CA TYR A 34 -11.22 4.44 -14.91
C TYR A 34 -10.04 4.62 -15.90
N ASP A 35 -10.33 4.84 -17.18
CA ASP A 35 -9.30 5.05 -18.20
C ASP A 35 -8.43 6.28 -17.91
N GLY A 36 -9.03 7.33 -17.36
CA GLY A 36 -8.34 8.53 -16.92
C GLY A 36 -7.44 8.26 -15.71
N PHE A 37 -7.90 7.50 -14.73
CA PHE A 37 -7.10 7.11 -13.58
C PHE A 37 -5.93 6.20 -13.97
N TYR A 38 -6.16 5.28 -14.89
CA TYR A 38 -5.10 4.46 -15.47
C TYR A 38 -4.06 5.32 -16.19
N MET A 39 -4.50 6.33 -16.95
CA MET A 39 -3.60 7.31 -17.56
C MET A 39 -2.77 8.07 -16.52
N VAL A 40 -3.36 8.55 -15.42
CA VAL A 40 -2.60 9.19 -14.32
C VAL A 40 -1.55 8.22 -13.75
N PHE A 41 -1.91 6.96 -13.56
CA PHE A 41 -0.97 5.94 -13.11
C PHE A 41 0.20 5.73 -14.10
N LEU A 42 -0.05 5.78 -15.41
CA LEU A 42 1.01 5.71 -16.43
C LEU A 42 1.94 6.94 -16.40
N LEU A 43 1.39 8.14 -16.18
CA LEU A 43 2.18 9.36 -16.02
C LEU A 43 3.13 9.27 -14.83
N LYS A 44 2.65 8.75 -13.68
CA LYS A 44 3.49 8.52 -12.48
C LYS A 44 4.60 7.51 -12.74
N ASN A 45 4.37 6.55 -13.64
CA ASN A 45 5.37 5.58 -14.10
C ASN A 45 6.30 6.09 -15.22
N ARG A 46 6.36 7.42 -15.43
CA ARG A 46 7.25 8.12 -16.37
C ARG A 46 7.04 7.81 -17.85
N LYS A 47 5.85 7.34 -18.25
CA LYS A 47 5.49 7.24 -19.66
C LYS A 47 4.98 8.59 -20.15
N ALA A 48 5.89 9.40 -20.69
CA ALA A 48 5.59 10.76 -21.14
C ALA A 48 4.83 10.76 -22.48
N PRO A 49 3.75 11.55 -22.62
CA PRO A 49 3.27 12.00 -23.91
C PRO A 49 4.35 12.83 -24.61
N SER A 50 4.45 12.74 -25.94
CA SER A 50 5.42 13.50 -26.71
C SER A 50 5.04 14.97 -26.90
N ASP A 51 3.75 15.30 -26.80
CA ASP A 51 3.18 16.63 -27.10
C ASP A 51 2.13 17.01 -26.04
N ALA A 52 2.35 18.15 -25.39
CA ALA A 52 1.51 18.66 -24.31
C ALA A 52 0.14 19.17 -24.80
N ASP A 53 0.08 19.83 -25.96
CA ASP A 53 -1.16 20.43 -26.46
C ASP A 53 -2.12 19.35 -26.95
N ARG A 54 -1.58 18.36 -27.67
CA ARG A 54 -2.34 17.19 -28.08
C ARG A 54 -2.86 16.41 -26.87
N PHE A 55 -2.04 16.25 -25.84
CA PHE A 55 -2.42 15.52 -24.62
C PHE A 55 -3.53 16.26 -23.85
N THR A 56 -3.38 17.58 -23.68
CA THR A 56 -4.43 18.44 -23.09
C THR A 56 -5.76 18.28 -23.83
N THR A 57 -5.73 18.36 -25.17
CA THR A 57 -6.94 18.22 -26.00
C THR A 57 -7.59 16.85 -25.84
N GLN A 58 -6.79 15.78 -25.73
CA GLN A 58 -7.29 14.42 -25.48
C GLN A 58 -7.98 14.31 -24.11
N ILE A 59 -7.39 14.89 -23.06
CA ILE A 59 -7.98 14.87 -21.72
C ILE A 59 -9.27 15.68 -21.68
N GLN A 60 -9.31 16.86 -22.30
CA GLN A 60 -10.53 17.67 -22.36
C GLN A 60 -11.66 16.94 -23.09
N LYS A 61 -11.36 16.26 -24.20
CA LYS A 61 -12.34 15.42 -24.91
C LYS A 61 -12.81 14.26 -24.02
N PHE A 62 -11.90 13.57 -23.34
CA PHE A 62 -12.24 12.49 -22.41
C PHE A 62 -13.17 12.98 -21.29
N LEU A 63 -12.91 14.16 -20.71
CA LEU A 63 -13.73 14.74 -19.65
C LEU A 63 -15.12 15.17 -20.15
N ALA A 64 -15.21 15.71 -21.37
CA ALA A 64 -16.50 16.00 -22.00
C ALA A 64 -17.32 14.72 -22.27
N ASP A 65 -16.64 13.64 -22.69
CA ASP A 65 -17.26 12.33 -22.88
C ASP A 65 -17.68 11.68 -21.54
N PHE A 66 -16.89 11.84 -20.49
CA PHE A 66 -17.26 11.46 -19.12
C PHE A 66 -18.52 12.18 -18.66
N GLU A 67 -18.56 13.50 -18.78
CA GLU A 67 -19.69 14.33 -18.35
C GLU A 67 -20.98 13.93 -19.07
N ARG A 68 -20.93 13.77 -20.39
CA ARG A 68 -22.08 13.29 -21.20
C ARG A 68 -22.54 11.89 -20.77
N ARG A 69 -21.61 10.97 -20.52
CA ARG A 69 -21.93 9.60 -20.05
C ARG A 69 -22.55 9.62 -18.66
N ALA A 70 -22.05 10.46 -17.76
CA ALA A 70 -22.57 10.58 -16.41
C ALA A 70 -23.97 11.22 -16.38
N GLN A 71 -24.20 12.29 -17.16
CA GLN A 71 -25.53 12.89 -17.32
C GLN A 71 -26.55 11.90 -17.87
N LYS A 72 -26.17 11.10 -18.89
CA LYS A 72 -27.03 10.05 -19.45
C LYS A 72 -27.44 8.98 -18.42
N ARG A 73 -26.63 8.80 -17.37
CA ARG A 73 -26.89 7.87 -16.26
C ARG A 73 -27.58 8.52 -15.07
N HIS A 74 -27.98 9.79 -15.20
CA HIS A 74 -28.71 10.55 -14.18
C HIS A 74 -27.93 10.75 -12.85
N PHE A 75 -26.59 10.78 -12.90
CA PHE A 75 -25.80 11.22 -11.74
C PHE A 75 -26.09 12.70 -11.44
N ALA A 76 -25.98 13.09 -10.16
CA ALA A 76 -26.23 14.46 -9.75
C ALA A 76 -25.22 15.42 -10.41
N PRO A 77 -25.66 16.59 -10.92
CA PRO A 77 -24.76 17.55 -11.58
C PRO A 77 -23.59 17.98 -10.70
N GLU A 78 -23.84 18.13 -9.40
CA GLU A 78 -22.82 18.48 -8.41
C GLU A 78 -21.75 17.38 -8.28
N ASP A 79 -22.15 16.10 -8.30
CA ASP A 79 -21.19 14.98 -8.24
C ASP A 79 -20.35 14.89 -9.51
N ILE A 80 -20.96 15.14 -10.68
CA ILE A 80 -20.24 15.18 -11.96
C ILE A 80 -19.21 16.31 -11.95
N PHE A 81 -19.61 17.50 -11.48
CA PHE A 81 -18.73 18.67 -11.38
C PHE A 81 -17.56 18.40 -10.44
N ASP A 82 -17.82 17.94 -9.22
CA ASP A 82 -16.78 17.71 -8.22
C ASP A 82 -15.86 16.55 -8.62
N ALA A 83 -16.39 15.50 -9.26
CA ALA A 83 -15.57 14.40 -9.80
C ALA A 83 -14.64 14.88 -10.92
N LYS A 84 -15.15 15.68 -11.86
CA LYS A 84 -14.35 16.27 -12.95
C LYS A 84 -13.27 17.19 -12.39
N TYR A 85 -13.62 18.00 -11.40
CA TYR A 85 -12.70 18.90 -10.70
C TYR A 85 -11.58 18.14 -9.99
N ALA A 86 -11.93 17.15 -9.16
CA ALA A 86 -10.99 16.31 -8.41
C ALA A 86 -10.00 15.60 -9.35
N PHE A 87 -10.51 15.06 -10.46
CA PHE A 87 -9.68 14.42 -11.47
C PHE A 87 -8.70 15.41 -12.13
N CYS A 88 -9.16 16.60 -12.51
CA CYS A 88 -8.29 17.61 -13.13
C CYS A 88 -7.17 18.05 -12.18
N ALA A 89 -7.51 18.35 -10.91
CA ALA A 89 -6.52 18.69 -9.90
C ALA A 89 -5.46 17.57 -9.73
N THR A 90 -5.90 16.31 -9.78
CA THR A 90 -5.00 15.14 -9.68
C THR A 90 -4.08 15.00 -10.89
N VAL A 91 -4.59 15.20 -12.11
CA VAL A 91 -3.78 15.17 -13.34
C VAL A 91 -2.75 16.30 -13.33
N ASP A 92 -3.17 17.52 -12.99
CA ASP A 92 -2.30 18.68 -12.93
C ASP A 92 -1.18 18.46 -11.92
N GLU A 93 -1.50 18.04 -10.70
CA GLU A 93 -0.49 17.74 -9.68
C GLU A 93 0.46 16.63 -10.12
N ALA A 94 -0.06 15.55 -10.74
CA ALA A 94 0.78 14.45 -11.23
C ALA A 94 1.78 14.90 -12.29
N ILE A 95 1.41 15.84 -13.17
CA ILE A 95 2.31 16.36 -14.21
C ILE A 95 3.28 17.38 -13.62
N LEU A 96 2.80 18.31 -12.79
CA LEU A 96 3.61 19.38 -12.20
C LEU A 96 4.65 18.87 -11.19
N SER A 97 4.34 17.78 -10.49
CA SER A 97 5.27 17.08 -9.57
C SER A 97 6.25 16.14 -10.30
N SER A 98 6.05 15.89 -11.59
CA SER A 98 6.89 14.98 -12.37
C SER A 98 8.13 15.66 -12.98
N ARG A 99 8.98 14.89 -13.67
CA ARG A 99 10.07 15.39 -14.51
C ARG A 99 9.80 15.16 -16.01
N LEU A 100 8.52 15.10 -16.40
CA LEU A 100 8.11 14.87 -17.79
C LEU A 100 8.45 16.09 -18.65
N SER A 101 8.72 15.86 -19.93
CA SER A 101 9.01 16.93 -20.91
C SER A 101 7.87 17.92 -21.09
N ILE A 102 6.63 17.48 -20.87
CA ILE A 102 5.42 18.30 -21.01
C ILE A 102 5.19 19.27 -19.85
N ARG A 103 5.94 19.14 -18.74
CA ARG A 103 5.70 19.88 -17.49
C ARG A 103 5.70 21.39 -17.69
N ASP A 104 6.71 21.94 -18.36
CA ASP A 104 6.88 23.39 -18.48
C ASP A 104 5.82 24.03 -19.40
N ALA A 105 5.31 23.26 -20.36
CA ALA A 105 4.17 23.68 -21.18
C ALA A 105 2.87 23.62 -20.37
N TRP A 106 2.70 22.57 -19.56
CA TRP A 106 1.54 22.35 -18.71
C TRP A 106 1.38 23.40 -17.61
N GLU A 107 2.48 23.82 -16.99
CA GLU A 107 2.50 24.85 -15.94
C GLU A 107 1.91 26.19 -16.40
N ARG A 108 2.02 26.51 -17.69
CA ARG A 108 1.47 27.76 -18.24
C ARG A 108 -0.06 27.73 -18.33
N ARG A 109 -0.64 26.56 -18.56
CA ARG A 109 -2.09 26.38 -18.82
C ARG A 109 -2.60 25.05 -18.24
N PRO A 110 -2.58 24.87 -16.91
CA PRO A 110 -3.05 23.64 -16.28
C PRO A 110 -4.57 23.49 -16.42
N LEU A 111 -5.09 22.26 -16.30
CA LEU A 111 -6.50 21.98 -16.51
C LEU A 111 -7.40 22.73 -15.53
N GLN A 112 -7.01 22.80 -14.25
CA GLN A 112 -7.68 23.55 -13.19
C GLN A 112 -7.94 25.01 -13.60
N LEU A 113 -6.96 25.66 -14.22
CA LEU A 113 -7.08 27.03 -14.68
C LEU A 113 -7.95 27.12 -15.93
N THR A 114 -7.73 26.24 -16.91
CA THR A 114 -8.45 26.31 -18.19
C THR A 114 -9.93 25.92 -18.09
N LEU A 115 -10.29 24.99 -17.20
CA LEU A 115 -11.64 24.44 -17.10
C LEU A 115 -12.45 25.05 -15.96
N PHE A 116 -11.79 25.45 -14.87
CA PHE A 116 -12.46 25.93 -13.66
C PHE A 116 -12.06 27.36 -13.27
N GLY A 117 -11.06 27.94 -13.94
CA GLY A 117 -10.54 29.26 -13.57
C GLY A 117 -9.86 29.28 -12.20
N ASP A 118 -9.48 28.11 -11.68
CA ASP A 118 -8.98 27.96 -10.31
C ASP A 118 -7.46 27.74 -10.32
N GLN A 119 -6.76 28.46 -9.44
CA GLN A 119 -5.32 28.36 -9.23
C GLN A 119 -4.97 27.68 -7.90
N LEU A 120 -5.93 27.53 -7.00
CA LEU A 120 -5.76 27.00 -5.65
C LEU A 120 -6.43 25.63 -5.50
N ALA A 121 -6.44 24.82 -6.56
CA ALA A 121 -7.18 23.55 -6.50
C ALA A 121 -6.64 22.57 -5.45
N GLY A 122 -5.34 22.67 -5.10
CA GLY A 122 -4.74 21.91 -4.01
C GLY A 122 -5.38 22.16 -2.63
N GLU A 123 -6.02 23.30 -2.43
CA GLU A 123 -6.76 23.65 -1.21
C GLU A 123 -8.26 23.40 -1.38
N HIS A 124 -8.85 23.97 -2.43
CA HIS A 124 -10.28 23.86 -2.72
C HIS A 124 -10.76 22.42 -2.98
N PHE A 125 -9.86 21.51 -3.39
CA PHE A 125 -10.16 20.07 -3.44
C PHE A 125 -10.66 19.56 -2.09
N PHE A 126 -10.02 19.95 -1.00
CA PHE A 126 -10.38 19.49 0.34
C PHE A 126 -11.65 20.16 0.85
N ASP A 127 -11.91 21.41 0.46
CA ASP A 127 -13.17 22.09 0.80
C ASP A 127 -14.37 21.42 0.12
N LYS A 128 -14.19 21.01 -1.14
CA LYS A 128 -15.19 20.23 -1.89
C LYS A 128 -15.36 18.83 -1.33
N LEU A 129 -14.26 18.17 -0.95
CA LEU A 129 -14.32 16.89 -0.26
C LEU A 129 -15.12 17.00 1.03
N GLU A 130 -14.87 18.00 1.86
CA GLU A 130 -15.60 18.19 3.12
C GLU A 130 -17.08 18.48 2.88
N THR A 131 -17.39 19.28 1.86
CA THR A 131 -18.77 19.53 1.41
C THR A 131 -19.47 18.24 0.98
N ALA A 132 -18.80 17.39 0.21
CA ALA A 132 -19.32 16.09 -0.19
C ALA A 132 -19.50 15.14 1.01
N ARG A 133 -18.57 15.16 1.98
CA ARG A 133 -18.65 14.33 3.20
C ARG A 133 -19.86 14.71 4.04
N ASN A 134 -20.18 15.99 4.14
CA ASN A 134 -21.39 16.49 4.80
C ASN A 134 -22.67 16.04 4.09
N GLY A 135 -22.63 15.83 2.77
CA GLY A 135 -23.74 15.26 2.00
C GLY A 135 -23.94 13.74 2.19
N GLY A 136 -22.98 13.05 2.82
CA GLY A 136 -23.07 11.64 3.20
C GLY A 136 -23.45 10.72 2.04
N ALA A 137 -24.49 9.90 2.25
CA ALA A 137 -24.92 8.88 1.29
C ALA A 137 -25.37 9.45 -0.07
N ARG A 138 -25.87 10.69 -0.11
CA ARG A 138 -26.32 11.32 -1.36
C ARG A 138 -25.18 11.70 -2.29
N ARG A 139 -23.98 11.92 -1.74
CA ARG A 139 -22.78 12.35 -2.49
C ARG A 139 -21.75 11.21 -2.59
N ILE A 140 -22.17 9.96 -2.41
CA ILE A 140 -21.27 8.79 -2.33
C ILE A 140 -20.44 8.60 -3.59
N ASP A 141 -21.01 8.88 -4.77
CA ASP A 141 -20.32 8.75 -6.05
C ASP A 141 -19.15 9.72 -6.20
N ALA A 142 -19.33 10.98 -5.77
CA ALA A 142 -18.23 11.95 -5.74
C ALA A 142 -17.19 11.58 -4.67
N LEU A 143 -17.62 11.14 -3.49
CA LEU A 143 -16.71 10.70 -2.42
C LEU A 143 -15.80 9.56 -2.86
N GLU A 144 -16.31 8.59 -3.63
CA GLU A 144 -15.49 7.52 -4.20
C GLU A 144 -14.45 8.05 -5.19
N VAL A 145 -14.78 9.07 -5.98
CA VAL A 145 -13.82 9.73 -6.88
C VAL A 145 -12.75 10.48 -6.10
N PHE A 146 -13.12 11.25 -5.08
CA PHE A 146 -12.15 11.92 -4.20
C PHE A 146 -11.22 10.91 -3.53
N GLN A 147 -11.76 9.82 -2.98
CA GLN A 147 -10.97 8.75 -2.38
C GLN A 147 -10.00 8.13 -3.40
N MET A 148 -10.45 7.87 -4.62
CA MET A 148 -9.58 7.33 -5.66
C MET A 148 -8.43 8.29 -6.02
N CYS A 149 -8.70 9.60 -6.07
CA CYS A 149 -7.67 10.62 -6.29
C CYS A 149 -6.60 10.59 -5.18
N LEU A 150 -7.02 10.50 -3.91
CA LEU A 150 -6.11 10.39 -2.77
C LEU A 150 -5.28 9.10 -2.81
N LEU A 151 -5.90 7.96 -3.13
CA LEU A 151 -5.22 6.66 -3.23
C LEU A 151 -4.19 6.61 -4.37
N ILE A 152 -4.47 7.29 -5.49
CA ILE A 152 -3.51 7.43 -6.58
C ILE A 152 -2.33 8.33 -6.16
N GLY A 153 -2.50 9.16 -5.13
CA GLY A 153 -1.45 9.93 -4.47
C GLY A 153 -1.53 11.42 -4.73
N PHE A 154 -2.74 11.96 -4.89
CA PHE A 154 -2.99 13.40 -4.77
C PHE A 154 -2.73 13.87 -3.34
N GLN A 155 -2.02 14.98 -3.16
CA GLN A 155 -1.62 15.51 -1.87
C GLN A 155 -2.20 16.91 -1.62
N GLY A 156 -2.21 17.77 -2.63
CA GLY A 156 -2.61 19.18 -2.51
C GLY A 156 -1.91 19.89 -1.35
N LYS A 157 -2.68 20.62 -0.53
CA LYS A 157 -2.15 21.35 0.64
C LYS A 157 -1.37 20.48 1.65
N TYR A 158 -1.63 19.17 1.70
CA TYR A 158 -0.94 18.27 2.64
C TYR A 158 0.50 17.93 2.24
N LEU A 159 0.95 18.33 1.04
CA LEU A 159 2.36 18.23 0.69
C LEU A 159 3.26 18.98 1.69
N LEU A 160 2.76 20.08 2.26
CA LEU A 160 3.48 20.91 3.25
C LEU A 160 3.15 20.52 4.70
N GLU A 161 1.92 20.05 4.97
CA GLU A 161 1.47 19.73 6.33
C GLU A 161 1.91 18.36 6.84
N GLY A 162 2.35 17.46 5.95
CA GLY A 162 2.90 16.16 6.27
C GLY A 162 2.03 14.98 5.83
N PRO A 163 2.64 13.86 5.40
CA PRO A 163 1.94 12.73 4.79
C PRO A 163 1.05 11.96 5.78
N GLU A 164 1.32 12.04 7.08
CA GLU A 164 0.55 11.32 8.10
C GLU A 164 -0.90 11.80 8.19
N LYS A 165 -1.13 13.12 8.13
CA LYS A 165 -2.48 13.69 8.14
C LYS A 165 -3.28 13.25 6.93
N LEU A 166 -2.64 13.24 5.75
CA LEU A 166 -3.25 12.81 4.50
C LEU A 166 -3.62 11.32 4.56
N ALA A 167 -2.72 10.48 5.06
CA ALA A 167 -2.97 9.06 5.23
C ALA A 167 -4.14 8.79 6.18
N TYR A 168 -4.19 9.50 7.31
CA TYR A 168 -5.30 9.44 8.25
C TYR A 168 -6.62 9.85 7.61
N LEU A 169 -6.66 10.99 6.91
CA LEU A 169 -7.85 11.47 6.19
C LEU A 169 -8.32 10.45 5.14
N THR A 170 -7.39 9.88 4.38
CA THR A 170 -7.68 8.87 3.34
C THR A 170 -8.25 7.58 3.95
N ALA A 171 -7.72 7.14 5.09
CA ALA A 171 -8.25 5.98 5.81
C ALA A 171 -9.66 6.25 6.35
N GLN A 172 -9.87 7.41 6.99
CA GLN A 172 -11.16 7.81 7.53
C GLN A 172 -12.23 7.96 6.44
N LEU A 173 -11.87 8.54 5.29
CA LEU A 173 -12.77 8.65 4.14
C LEU A 173 -13.14 7.26 3.58
N GLY A 174 -12.15 6.36 3.49
CA GLY A 174 -12.39 4.97 3.10
C GLY A 174 -13.38 4.26 4.03
N GLU A 175 -13.18 4.36 5.34
CA GLU A 175 -14.10 3.82 6.34
C GLU A 175 -15.51 4.40 6.20
N GLN A 176 -15.63 5.73 6.06
CA GLN A 176 -16.91 6.41 5.87
C GLN A 176 -17.64 5.88 4.62
N ILE A 177 -16.95 5.74 3.49
CA ILE A 177 -17.51 5.17 2.25
C ILE A 177 -17.99 3.74 2.48
N THR A 178 -17.17 2.89 3.12
CA THR A 178 -17.56 1.49 3.39
C THR A 178 -18.76 1.39 4.33
N HIS A 179 -18.83 2.27 5.33
CA HIS A 179 -19.95 2.34 6.27
C HIS A 179 -21.23 2.75 5.55
N ILE A 180 -21.18 3.77 4.69
CA ILE A 180 -22.33 4.25 3.91
C ILE A 180 -22.85 3.17 2.94
N LYS A 181 -21.94 2.49 2.23
CA LYS A 181 -22.32 1.44 1.26
C LYS A 181 -22.80 0.16 1.94
N GLY A 182 -22.61 0.04 3.26
CA GLY A 182 -22.80 -1.19 3.99
C GLY A 182 -21.77 -2.26 3.62
N LYS A 183 -21.75 -3.37 4.37
CA LYS A 183 -20.99 -4.55 3.97
C LYS A 183 -21.50 -4.99 2.60
N ARG A 184 -20.72 -4.74 1.54
CA ARG A 184 -20.96 -5.32 0.21
C ARG A 184 -21.21 -6.81 0.43
N GLY A 185 -22.40 -7.29 0.04
CA GLY A 185 -22.77 -8.68 0.19
C GLY A 185 -21.64 -9.55 -0.36
N GLY A 186 -21.25 -10.57 0.40
CA GLY A 186 -20.17 -11.46 0.03
C GLY A 186 -20.24 -11.86 -1.43
N PHE A 187 -19.10 -11.78 -2.13
CA PHE A 187 -19.00 -12.15 -3.56
C PHE A 187 -19.43 -13.61 -3.84
N ALA A 188 -19.56 -14.44 -2.80
CA ALA A 188 -20.16 -15.77 -2.83
C ALA A 188 -20.92 -16.03 -1.51
N PRO A 189 -21.87 -16.98 -1.45
CA PRO A 189 -22.60 -17.32 -0.23
C PRO A 189 -21.70 -17.84 0.92
N HIS A 190 -20.40 -18.05 0.67
CA HIS A 190 -19.37 -18.59 1.58
C HIS A 190 -18.08 -17.77 1.46
N TRP A 191 -18.23 -16.46 1.23
CA TRP A 191 -17.12 -15.51 1.04
C TRP A 191 -16.22 -15.29 2.26
N GLU A 192 -16.55 -15.85 3.42
CA GLU A 192 -15.64 -15.84 4.57
C GLU A 192 -14.36 -16.56 4.19
N ILE A 193 -13.34 -15.77 3.88
CA ILE A 193 -11.97 -16.23 3.73
C ILE A 193 -11.61 -16.87 5.08
N PRO A 194 -11.16 -18.13 5.14
CA PRO A 194 -10.56 -18.65 6.36
C PRO A 194 -9.43 -17.68 6.74
N ASP A 195 -9.54 -17.03 7.89
CA ASP A 195 -8.72 -15.91 8.43
C ASP A 195 -7.18 -16.12 8.49
N ARG A 196 -6.64 -17.12 7.79
CA ARG A 196 -5.27 -17.59 7.92
C ARG A 196 -4.23 -16.85 7.07
N VAL A 197 -4.60 -15.97 6.14
CA VAL A 197 -3.63 -15.48 5.14
C VAL A 197 -3.25 -14.00 5.27
N ALA A 198 -4.07 -13.15 5.89
CA ALA A 198 -3.74 -11.73 6.09
C ALA A 198 -2.85 -11.47 7.33
N HIS A 199 -2.73 -12.45 8.25
CA HIS A 199 -1.83 -12.37 9.41
C HIS A 199 -0.52 -13.13 9.23
N ALA A 200 -0.32 -13.85 8.12
CA ALA A 200 0.91 -14.62 7.89
C ALA A 200 2.08 -13.74 7.40
N LEU A 201 1.82 -12.57 6.82
CA LEU A 201 2.86 -11.69 6.27
C LEU A 201 3.26 -10.53 7.21
N LYS A 202 2.44 -10.22 8.22
CA LYS A 202 2.90 -9.43 9.39
C LYS A 202 3.58 -10.38 10.38
N ARG A 203 4.67 -11.01 9.95
CA ARG A 203 5.58 -11.69 10.88
C ARG A 203 6.31 -10.60 11.65
N GLU A 204 5.67 -10.07 12.69
CA GLU A 204 6.34 -9.33 13.75
C GLU A 204 7.52 -10.22 14.18
N LEU A 205 8.74 -9.86 13.78
CA LEU A 205 9.92 -10.50 14.32
C LEU A 205 9.93 -10.13 15.80
N PRO A 206 9.64 -11.08 16.70
CA PRO A 206 9.47 -10.71 18.08
C PRO A 206 10.82 -10.25 18.63
N VAL A 207 10.83 -9.21 19.46
CA VAL A 207 12.06 -8.56 19.94
C VAL A 207 13.02 -9.57 20.59
N TRP A 208 12.49 -10.64 21.19
CA TRP A 208 13.30 -11.73 21.74
C TRP A 208 14.15 -12.46 20.68
N ALA A 209 13.68 -12.60 19.44
CA ALA A 209 14.44 -13.26 18.38
C ALA A 209 15.66 -12.42 17.95
N LEU A 210 15.49 -11.09 17.85
CA LEU A 210 16.60 -10.18 17.61
C LEU A 210 17.61 -10.20 18.77
N ALA A 211 17.11 -10.21 20.01
CA ALA A 211 17.93 -10.34 21.20
C ALA A 211 18.71 -11.67 21.24
N SER A 212 18.11 -12.79 20.84
CA SER A 212 18.78 -14.10 20.76
C SER A 212 19.90 -14.12 19.73
N ILE A 213 19.70 -13.53 18.55
CA ILE A 213 20.74 -13.44 17.51
C ILE A 213 21.91 -12.59 17.98
N LEU A 214 21.62 -11.44 18.61
CA LEU A 214 22.64 -10.51 19.10
C LEU A 214 23.43 -11.12 20.27
N ALA A 215 22.75 -11.84 21.18
CA ALA A 215 23.38 -12.60 22.25
C ALA A 215 24.26 -13.74 21.72
N LEU A 216 23.80 -14.47 20.70
CA LEU A 216 24.58 -15.53 20.08
C LEU A 216 25.85 -14.98 19.40
N GLY A 217 25.73 -13.87 18.67
CA GLY A 217 26.87 -13.18 18.08
C GLY A 217 27.90 -12.72 19.14
N GLY A 218 27.41 -12.15 20.24
CA GLY A 218 28.25 -11.77 21.38
C GLY A 218 28.96 -12.95 22.03
N LEU A 219 28.27 -14.08 22.21
CA LEU A 219 28.85 -15.31 22.77
C LEU A 219 29.96 -15.88 21.88
N ILE A 220 29.74 -15.93 20.57
CA ILE A 220 30.75 -16.38 19.60
C ILE A 220 31.99 -15.47 19.65
N GLY A 221 31.78 -14.14 19.67
CA GLY A 221 32.86 -13.17 19.82
C GLY A 221 33.65 -13.35 21.12
N TYR A 222 32.96 -13.55 22.24
CA TYR A 222 33.59 -13.80 23.55
C TYR A 222 34.41 -15.09 23.56
N LEU A 223 33.88 -16.19 23.02
CA LEU A 223 34.60 -17.47 22.94
C LEU A 223 35.83 -17.38 22.04
N GLY A 224 35.71 -16.70 20.90
CA GLY A 224 36.84 -16.46 20.00
C GLY A 224 37.94 -15.64 20.69
N LEU A 225 37.57 -14.55 21.37
CA LEU A 225 38.52 -13.72 22.11
C LEU A 225 39.19 -14.52 23.25
N ARG A 226 38.41 -15.29 24.01
CA ARG A 226 38.95 -16.17 25.07
C ARG A 226 39.95 -17.19 24.52
N TYR A 227 39.65 -17.81 23.38
CA TYR A 227 40.55 -18.78 22.76
C TYR A 227 41.88 -18.13 22.34
N VAL A 228 41.82 -16.92 21.77
CA VAL A 228 43.01 -16.15 21.40
C VAL A 228 43.82 -15.74 22.63
N LEU A 229 43.16 -15.27 23.70
CA LEU A 229 43.85 -14.91 24.95
C LEU A 229 44.45 -16.12 25.64
N ASP A 230 43.77 -17.26 25.72
CA ASP A 230 44.31 -18.48 26.33
C ASP A 230 45.52 -18.99 25.54
N GLY A 231 45.47 -18.91 24.21
CA GLY A 231 46.61 -19.22 23.35
C GLY A 231 47.80 -18.28 23.56
N ALA A 232 47.54 -16.96 23.64
CA ALA A 232 48.57 -15.96 23.92
C ALA A 232 49.17 -16.14 25.33
N THR A 233 48.32 -16.39 26.33
CA THR A 233 48.73 -16.61 27.72
C THR A 233 49.62 -17.84 27.86
N ARG A 234 49.24 -18.96 27.21
CA ARG A 234 50.08 -20.18 27.19
C ARG A 234 51.42 -19.94 26.51
N LYS A 235 51.47 -19.18 25.41
CA LYS A 235 52.74 -18.85 24.73
C LYS A 235 53.64 -17.95 25.57
N THR A 236 53.08 -16.96 26.26
CA THR A 236 53.85 -16.01 27.09
C THR A 236 54.30 -16.62 28.42
N LEU A 237 53.52 -17.55 28.99
CA LEU A 237 53.85 -18.21 30.27
C LEU A 237 54.68 -19.50 30.12
N ALA A 238 54.70 -20.13 28.92
CA ALA A 238 55.53 -21.31 28.65
C ALA A 238 57.02 -21.17 29.05
N PRO A 239 57.68 -20.00 28.88
CA PRO A 239 59.07 -19.80 29.33
C PRO A 239 59.25 -19.75 30.86
N TYR A 240 58.19 -19.40 31.61
CA TYR A 240 58.25 -19.20 33.06
C TYR A 240 57.74 -20.40 33.87
N ALA A 241 57.04 -21.34 33.23
CA ALA A 241 56.47 -22.53 33.88
C ALA A 241 57.52 -23.48 34.50
N GLY A 242 58.79 -23.37 34.13
CA GLY A 242 59.88 -24.22 34.64
C GLY A 242 60.67 -23.64 35.83
N ILE A 243 60.44 -22.39 36.24
CA ILE A 243 61.33 -21.68 37.19
C ILE A 243 60.93 -21.94 38.65
N VAL A 244 59.68 -22.32 38.92
CA VAL A 244 59.18 -22.62 40.28
C VAL A 244 59.03 -24.14 40.45
N GLN A 245 60.14 -24.86 40.58
CA GLN A 245 60.14 -26.20 41.17
C GLN A 245 60.22 -26.04 42.69
N LEU A 246 59.13 -26.34 43.41
CA LEU A 246 59.20 -26.49 44.87
C LEU A 246 60.16 -27.64 45.19
N ALA A 247 61.15 -27.39 46.04
CA ALA A 247 62.15 -28.37 46.44
C ALA A 247 61.48 -29.68 46.91
N PRO A 248 62.02 -30.87 46.54
CA PRO A 248 61.45 -32.14 46.93
C PRO A 248 61.36 -32.24 48.45
N ARG A 249 60.16 -32.52 48.94
CA ARG A 249 59.85 -32.71 50.37
C ARG A 249 60.79 -33.79 50.93
N ALA A 250 61.62 -33.42 51.92
CA ALA A 250 62.61 -34.30 52.51
C ALA A 250 61.95 -35.59 53.07
N PRO A 251 62.52 -36.78 52.82
CA PRO A 251 61.94 -38.04 53.27
C PRO A 251 62.05 -38.18 54.79
N THR A 252 60.92 -38.47 55.44
CA THR A 252 60.84 -38.75 56.88
C THR A 252 61.31 -40.18 57.14
N LEU A 253 62.50 -40.35 57.72
CA LEU A 253 63.01 -41.66 58.19
C LEU A 253 62.48 -41.94 59.60
N THR A 254 61.54 -42.89 59.70
CA THR A 254 61.07 -43.42 61.00
C THR A 254 61.97 -44.58 61.40
N ILE A 255 62.89 -44.34 62.34
CA ILE A 255 63.76 -45.37 62.91
C ILE A 255 62.97 -46.05 64.04
N THR A 256 62.61 -47.33 63.86
CA THR A 256 62.07 -48.18 64.92
C THR A 256 63.22 -48.96 65.56
N LEU A 257 63.47 -48.75 66.84
CA LEU A 257 64.43 -49.53 67.63
C LEU A 257 63.81 -50.87 68.07
N PRO A 258 64.62 -51.93 68.20
CA PRO A 258 64.18 -53.30 68.51
C PRO A 258 63.71 -53.48 69.95
#